data_AF-A0A0K9XKS4-F1
#
_entry.id   AF-A0A0K9XKS4-F1
#
_cell.length_a   1.000
_cell.length_b   1.000
_cell.length_c   1.000
_cell.angle_alpha   90.00
_cell.angle_beta   90.00
_cell.angle_gamma   90.00
#
_symmetry.space_group_name_H-M   'P 1'
#
loop_
_entity.id
_entity.type
_entity.pdbx_description
1 polymer ?
#
loop_
_entity_poly.entity_id
_entity_poly.type
_entity_poly.pdbx_seq_one_letter_code
_entity_poly.pdbx_strand_id
1 'polypeptide(L)'
;MTPPSLTPDQARQIRHSGWAGVLALPLMLLALFFVADHFPGIYPTWGDRGAEISAWFAAHRTGVILQVFAAGTGLMLLIWLITGLTAYLEAYGRRTIALRVMTPAAVATSVSMQLSNPPWLVDAFAGTTGHPSTDALVHYTYENSWMIYLFAQLYAAFLLVASATAFLQTRAFPAWAAWWTFAIAALCALGTLVILAGAGQLAPGALATMVPWSLFSLWMVAVGTALLRIGRP
;
A
#
# COMPACT_ATOMS: atom_id res chain seq x y z
N MET A 1 -13.55 26.87 -11.74
CA MET A 1 -12.67 27.34 -10.65
C MET A 1 -11.34 27.66 -11.30
N THR A 2 -10.82 28.86 -11.08
CA THR A 2 -9.50 29.26 -11.61
C THR A 2 -8.44 28.39 -10.95
N PRO A 3 -7.53 27.75 -11.70
CA PRO A 3 -6.43 26.99 -11.12
C PRO A 3 -5.60 27.89 -10.19
N PRO A 4 -5.09 27.36 -9.07
CA PRO A 4 -4.33 28.15 -8.11
C PRO A 4 -3.07 28.71 -8.75
N SER A 5 -2.68 29.92 -8.35
CA SER A 5 -1.44 30.55 -8.78
C SER A 5 -0.25 29.90 -8.07
N LEU A 6 0.16 28.73 -8.55
CA LEU A 6 1.39 28.08 -8.11
C LEU A 6 2.60 28.81 -8.74
N THR A 7 3.63 29.07 -7.94
CA THR A 7 4.92 29.47 -8.49
C THR A 7 5.52 28.33 -9.33
N PRO A 8 6.39 28.62 -10.32
CA PRO A 8 7.04 27.59 -11.12
C PRO A 8 7.77 26.53 -10.29
N ASP A 9 8.38 26.94 -9.17
CA ASP A 9 9.10 26.04 -8.29
C ASP A 9 8.17 25.13 -7.47
N GLN A 10 7.05 25.67 -6.96
CA GLN A 10 6.03 24.84 -6.29
C GLN A 10 5.44 23.80 -7.25
N ALA A 11 5.11 24.22 -8.48
CA ALA A 11 4.63 23.30 -9.51
C ALA A 11 5.65 22.19 -9.80
N ARG A 12 6.94 22.53 -9.88
CA ARG A 12 8.03 21.55 -10.06
C ARG A 12 8.13 20.55 -8.90
N GLN A 13 8.09 21.03 -7.66
CA GLN A 13 8.17 20.18 -6.47
C GLN A 13 6.97 19.21 -6.37
N ILE A 14 5.75 19.68 -6.65
CA ILE A 14 4.55 18.84 -6.71
C ILE A 14 4.66 17.80 -7.84
N ARG A 15 5.23 18.17 -8.99
CA ARG A 15 5.47 17.19 -10.06
C ARG A 15 6.45 16.10 -9.63
N HIS A 16 7.49 16.43 -8.87
CA HIS A 16 8.43 15.42 -8.36
C HIS A 16 7.74 14.43 -7.40
N SER A 17 6.81 14.88 -6.56
CA SER A 17 6.01 13.93 -5.75
C SER A 17 5.08 13.07 -6.62
N GLY A 18 4.63 13.58 -7.77
CA GLY A 18 3.88 12.80 -8.75
C GLY A 18 4.66 11.58 -9.27
N TRP A 19 5.96 11.73 -9.50
CA TRP A 19 6.85 10.60 -9.86
C TRP A 19 6.93 9.55 -8.76
N ALA A 20 6.90 9.95 -7.48
CA ALA A 20 6.90 9.00 -6.37
C ALA A 20 5.70 8.04 -6.44
N GLY A 21 4.51 8.53 -6.81
CA GLY A 21 3.33 7.67 -7.00
C GLY A 21 3.45 6.72 -8.18
N VAL A 22 4.03 7.17 -9.31
CA VAL A 22 4.23 6.33 -10.50
C VAL A 22 5.29 5.26 -10.26
N LEU A 23 6.40 5.60 -9.60
CA LEU A 23 7.51 4.68 -9.31
C LEU A 23 7.19 3.70 -8.18
N ALA A 24 6.23 4.00 -7.30
CA ALA A 24 5.81 3.08 -6.25
C ALA A 24 5.16 1.80 -6.82
N LEU A 25 4.41 1.88 -7.93
CA LEU A 25 3.72 0.73 -8.51
C LEU A 25 4.66 -0.41 -8.96
N PRO A 26 5.68 -0.19 -9.82
CA PRO A 26 6.55 -1.28 -10.22
C PRO A 26 7.27 -1.91 -9.04
N LEU A 27 7.59 -1.14 -7.99
CA LEU A 27 8.18 -1.66 -6.75
C LEU A 27 7.18 -2.52 -5.96
N MET A 28 5.92 -2.10 -5.88
CA MET A 28 4.86 -2.86 -5.21
C MET A 28 4.44 -4.11 -5.98
N LEU A 29 4.48 -4.09 -7.32
CA LEU A 29 4.15 -5.23 -8.17
C LEU A 29 5.33 -6.18 -8.39
N LEU A 30 6.56 -5.75 -8.10
CA LEU A 30 7.78 -6.56 -8.30
C LEU A 30 7.65 -7.94 -7.63
N ALA A 31 7.05 -7.97 -6.45
CA ALA A 31 6.72 -9.18 -5.72
C ALA A 31 5.93 -10.20 -6.55
N LEU A 32 4.85 -9.74 -7.18
CA LEU A 32 3.92 -10.61 -7.92
C LEU A 32 4.60 -11.33 -9.08
N PHE A 33 5.65 -10.74 -9.68
CA PHE A 33 6.41 -11.39 -10.75
C PHE A 33 7.23 -12.59 -10.26
N PHE A 34 7.65 -12.61 -9.01
CA PHE A 34 8.47 -13.69 -8.44
C PHE A 34 7.65 -14.86 -7.88
N VAL A 35 6.32 -14.71 -7.81
CA VAL A 35 5.37 -15.70 -7.27
C VAL A 35 4.16 -15.91 -8.21
N ALA A 36 4.28 -15.45 -9.46
CA ALA A 36 3.20 -15.45 -10.45
C ALA A 36 2.77 -16.86 -10.89
N ASP A 37 3.69 -17.82 -10.81
CA ASP A 37 3.49 -19.22 -11.20
C ASP A 37 2.48 -19.96 -10.31
N HIS A 38 2.12 -19.40 -9.15
CA HIS A 38 1.18 -19.98 -8.20
C HIS A 38 -0.23 -19.33 -8.23
N PHE A 39 -0.52 -18.47 -9.21
CA PHE A 39 -1.83 -17.82 -9.30
C PHE A 39 -2.99 -18.85 -9.41
N PRO A 40 -4.08 -18.73 -8.62
CA PRO A 40 -4.45 -17.60 -7.74
C PRO A 40 -3.93 -17.68 -6.29
N GLY A 41 -3.27 -18.76 -5.89
CA GLY A 41 -2.69 -18.96 -4.55
C GLY A 41 -1.27 -18.41 -4.45
N ILE A 42 -1.14 -17.09 -4.47
CA ILE A 42 0.14 -16.37 -4.56
C ILE A 42 1.04 -16.62 -3.34
N TYR A 43 0.43 -16.74 -2.17
CA TYR A 43 1.08 -17.02 -0.90
C TYR A 43 0.40 -18.22 -0.21
N PRO A 44 1.08 -18.88 0.75
CA PRO A 44 0.42 -19.81 1.65
C PRO A 44 -0.79 -19.16 2.32
N THR A 45 -1.80 -19.93 2.69
CA THR A 45 -2.92 -19.40 3.46
C THR A 45 -2.63 -19.47 4.95
N TRP A 46 -3.31 -18.63 5.74
CA TRP A 46 -3.26 -18.71 7.21
C TRP A 46 -3.37 -20.16 7.71
N GLY A 47 -4.30 -20.94 7.14
CA GLY A 47 -4.63 -22.29 7.59
C GLY A 47 -3.65 -23.37 7.17
N ASP A 48 -2.62 -23.04 6.39
CA ASP A 48 -1.58 -23.99 5.99
C ASP A 48 -0.69 -24.35 7.18
N ARG A 49 -0.04 -25.50 7.12
CA ARG A 49 0.84 -25.94 8.21
C ARG A 49 2.14 -25.13 8.22
N GLY A 50 2.72 -24.91 9.39
CA GLY A 50 4.02 -24.23 9.51
C GLY A 50 5.12 -24.80 8.62
N ALA A 51 5.17 -26.12 8.43
CA ALA A 51 6.13 -26.77 7.52
C ALA A 51 5.89 -26.41 6.04
N GLU A 52 4.63 -26.24 5.62
CA GLU A 52 4.25 -25.84 4.25
C GLU A 52 4.63 -24.37 4.00
N ILE A 53 4.35 -23.50 4.98
CA ILE A 53 4.73 -22.08 4.95
C ILE A 53 6.27 -21.95 4.89
N SER A 54 6.97 -22.65 5.78
CA SER A 54 8.44 -22.70 5.84
C SER A 54 9.06 -23.16 4.52
N ALA A 55 8.53 -24.23 3.92
CA ALA A 55 8.98 -24.73 2.63
C ALA A 55 8.77 -23.69 1.50
N TRP A 56 7.63 -23.00 1.51
CA TRP A 56 7.34 -21.96 0.52
C TRP A 56 8.32 -20.78 0.63
N PHE A 57 8.59 -20.28 1.83
CA PHE A 57 9.55 -19.19 2.05
C PHE A 57 10.98 -19.60 1.67
N ALA A 58 11.37 -20.85 1.96
CA ALA A 58 12.67 -21.37 1.55
C ALA A 58 12.82 -21.40 0.02
N ALA A 59 11.77 -21.78 -0.71
CA ALA A 59 11.74 -21.80 -2.17
C ALA A 59 11.74 -20.38 -2.79
N HIS A 60 11.10 -19.40 -2.15
CA HIS A 60 10.92 -18.04 -2.69
C HIS A 60 11.77 -16.97 -1.97
N ARG A 61 12.79 -17.37 -1.20
CA ARG A 61 13.60 -16.49 -0.35
C ARG A 61 14.05 -15.20 -1.02
N THR A 62 14.65 -15.30 -2.20
CA THR A 62 15.15 -14.12 -2.93
C THR A 62 14.02 -13.18 -3.35
N GLY A 63 12.90 -13.74 -3.83
CA GLY A 63 11.73 -12.96 -4.21
C GLY A 63 11.13 -12.21 -3.02
N VAL A 64 11.01 -12.89 -1.88
CA VAL A 64 10.53 -12.30 -0.61
C VAL A 64 11.43 -11.16 -0.14
N ILE A 65 12.76 -11.36 -0.15
CA ILE A 65 13.71 -10.32 0.27
C ILE A 65 13.58 -9.09 -0.65
N LEU A 66 13.58 -9.29 -1.97
CA LEU A 66 13.41 -8.19 -2.93
C LEU A 66 12.07 -7.48 -2.76
N GLN A 67 11.00 -8.23 -2.53
CA GLN A 67 9.67 -7.70 -2.22
C GLN A 67 9.70 -6.81 -0.99
N VAL A 68 10.30 -7.25 0.12
CA VAL A 68 10.37 -6.47 1.35
C VAL A 68 11.13 -5.14 1.13
N PHE A 69 12.27 -5.17 0.43
CA PHE A 69 13.02 -3.95 0.11
C PHE A 69 12.24 -3.02 -0.83
N ALA A 70 11.59 -3.56 -1.85
CA ALA A 70 10.81 -2.79 -2.81
C ALA A 70 9.57 -2.18 -2.16
N ALA A 71 8.86 -2.95 -1.32
CA ALA A 71 7.72 -2.49 -0.54
C ALA A 71 8.13 -1.35 0.40
N GLY A 72 9.24 -1.49 1.13
CA GLY A 72 9.72 -0.43 2.01
C GLY A 72 10.03 0.87 1.28
N THR A 73 10.67 0.78 0.11
CA THR A 73 10.92 1.94 -0.75
C THR A 73 9.61 2.56 -1.25
N GLY A 74 8.66 1.74 -1.71
CA GLY A 74 7.34 2.18 -2.16
C GLY A 74 6.54 2.89 -1.08
N LEU A 75 6.61 2.44 0.17
CA LEU A 75 5.94 3.08 1.32
C LEU A 75 6.57 4.44 1.67
N MET A 76 7.88 4.61 1.53
CA MET A 76 8.51 5.94 1.65
C MET A 76 8.06 6.88 0.53
N LEU A 77 7.95 6.37 -0.71
CA LEU A 77 7.43 7.13 -1.85
C LEU A 77 5.96 7.52 -1.68
N LEU A 78 5.13 6.70 -1.00
CA LEU A 78 3.77 7.06 -0.64
C LEU A 78 3.73 8.34 0.21
N ILE A 79 4.58 8.44 1.24
CA ILE A 79 4.64 9.65 2.10
C ILE A 79 4.98 10.88 1.26
N TRP A 80 5.95 10.75 0.34
CA TRP A 80 6.31 11.84 -0.56
C TRP A 80 5.15 12.23 -1.49
N LEU A 81 4.50 11.26 -2.14
CA LEU A 81 3.32 11.47 -2.98
C LEU A 81 2.24 12.27 -2.23
N ILE A 82 1.87 11.80 -1.04
CA ILE A 82 0.78 12.42 -0.26
C ILE A 82 1.15 13.81 0.25
N THR A 83 2.43 14.04 0.57
CA THR A 83 2.91 15.37 0.96
C THR A 83 2.74 16.38 -0.19
N GLY A 84 3.13 16.02 -1.41
CA GLY A 84 2.94 16.91 -2.56
C GLY A 84 1.48 17.01 -3.03
N LEU A 85 0.68 15.94 -2.90
CA LEU A 85 -0.76 16.01 -3.10
C LEU A 85 -1.42 16.99 -2.13
N THR A 86 -1.04 16.93 -0.85
CA THR A 86 -1.56 17.84 0.18
C THR A 86 -1.19 19.28 -0.17
N ALA A 87 0.07 19.55 -0.52
CA ALA A 87 0.52 20.88 -0.94
C ALA A 87 -0.24 21.40 -2.18
N TYR A 88 -0.50 20.53 -3.16
CA TYR A 88 -1.31 20.87 -4.34
C TYR A 88 -2.73 21.27 -3.97
N LEU A 89 -3.40 20.48 -3.12
CA LEU A 89 -4.77 20.74 -2.71
C LEU A 89 -4.89 21.97 -1.79
N GLU A 90 -3.89 22.22 -0.93
CA GLU A 90 -3.82 23.44 -0.10
C GLU A 90 -3.78 24.71 -0.96
N ALA A 91 -3.17 24.67 -2.14
CA ALA A 91 -3.11 25.80 -3.05
C ALA A 91 -4.50 26.26 -3.54
N TYR A 92 -5.52 25.39 -3.50
CA TYR A 92 -6.92 25.74 -3.78
C TYR A 92 -7.61 26.51 -2.63
N GLY A 93 -6.87 26.89 -1.58
CA GLY A 93 -7.22 27.99 -0.70
C GLY A 93 -7.96 27.63 0.59
N ARG A 94 -8.12 26.35 0.92
CA ARG A 94 -8.75 25.94 2.19
C ARG A 94 -8.01 24.78 2.85
N ARG A 95 -7.27 25.06 3.93
CA ARG A 95 -6.77 24.04 4.86
C ARG A 95 -7.94 23.45 5.65
N THR A 96 -8.44 22.30 5.20
CA THR A 96 -9.52 21.55 5.87
C THR A 96 -8.96 20.47 6.80
N ILE A 97 -9.79 19.93 7.69
CA ILE A 97 -9.41 18.79 8.54
C ILE A 97 -8.96 17.61 7.67
N ALA A 98 -9.65 17.36 6.55
CA ALA A 98 -9.30 16.31 5.60
C ALA A 98 -7.85 16.45 5.11
N LEU A 99 -7.41 17.64 4.72
CA LEU A 99 -6.02 17.88 4.31
C LEU A 99 -5.01 17.67 5.44
N ARG A 100 -5.35 18.10 6.67
CA ARG A 100 -4.46 17.96 7.84
C ARG A 100 -4.18 16.50 8.21
N VAL A 101 -5.12 15.59 7.94
CA VAL A 101 -4.98 14.18 8.31
C VAL A 101 -4.36 13.31 7.21
N MET A 102 -4.24 13.80 5.97
CA MET A 102 -3.69 13.02 4.86
C MET A 102 -2.26 12.55 5.12
N THR A 103 -1.32 13.47 5.38
CA THR A 103 0.08 13.08 5.64
C THR A 103 0.23 12.16 6.86
N PRO A 104 -0.37 12.46 8.04
CA PRO A 104 -0.35 11.53 9.17
C PRO A 104 -0.93 10.15 8.84
N ALA A 105 -2.02 10.07 8.09
CA ALA A 105 -2.61 8.80 7.67
C ALA A 105 -1.70 8.02 6.71
N ALA A 106 -1.01 8.71 5.80
CA ALA A 106 -0.01 8.10 4.94
C ALA A 106 1.20 7.56 5.71
N VAL A 107 1.67 8.32 6.72
CA VAL A 107 2.73 7.87 7.62
C VAL A 107 2.27 6.66 8.43
N ALA A 108 1.07 6.68 9.02
CA ALA A 108 0.52 5.55 9.75
C ALA A 108 0.39 4.30 8.87
N THR A 109 -0.15 4.46 7.66
CA THR A 109 -0.21 3.37 6.66
C THR A 109 1.16 2.80 6.37
N SER A 110 2.15 3.67 6.13
CA SER A 110 3.52 3.28 5.77
C SER A 110 4.22 2.57 6.91
N VAL A 111 4.14 3.11 8.13
CA VAL A 111 4.74 2.52 9.33
C VAL A 111 4.11 1.18 9.64
N SER A 112 2.78 1.08 9.67
CA SER A 112 2.09 -0.17 9.96
C SER A 112 2.38 -1.24 8.91
N MET A 113 2.39 -0.89 7.61
CA MET A 113 2.81 -1.84 6.58
C MET A 113 4.27 -2.25 6.73
N GLN A 114 5.18 -1.32 7.04
CA GLN A 114 6.59 -1.65 7.29
C GLN A 114 6.78 -2.59 8.47
N LEU A 115 5.92 -2.56 9.48
CA LEU A 115 5.97 -3.48 10.62
C LEU A 115 5.61 -4.92 10.23
N SER A 116 4.93 -5.15 9.10
CA SER A 116 4.64 -6.50 8.60
C SER A 116 5.84 -7.16 7.90
N ASN A 117 6.85 -6.38 7.50
CA ASN A 117 8.00 -6.85 6.72
C ASN A 117 9.05 -7.65 7.51
N PRO A 118 9.44 -7.28 8.76
CA PRO A 118 10.42 -8.06 9.51
C PRO A 118 10.03 -9.53 9.72
N PRO A 119 8.77 -9.88 10.07
CA PRO A 119 8.33 -11.27 10.08
C PRO A 119 8.59 -12.01 8.77
N TRP A 120 8.29 -11.41 7.61
CA TRP A 120 8.54 -12.02 6.30
C TRP A 120 10.02 -12.28 6.04
N LEU A 121 10.91 -11.41 6.53
CA LEU A 121 12.36 -11.64 6.44
C LEU A 121 12.79 -12.79 7.34
N VAL A 122 12.26 -12.87 8.56
CA VAL A 122 12.52 -14.00 9.48
C VAL A 122 12.09 -15.32 8.84
N ASP A 123 10.92 -15.33 8.21
CA ASP A 123 10.37 -16.51 7.52
C ASP A 123 11.21 -16.88 6.29
N ALA A 124 11.68 -15.90 5.51
CA ALA A 124 12.57 -16.13 4.37
C ALA A 124 13.89 -16.81 4.76
N PHE A 125 14.39 -16.57 5.98
CA PHE A 125 15.58 -17.23 6.51
C PHE A 125 15.31 -18.56 7.22
N ALA A 126 14.07 -19.06 7.22
CA ALA A 126 13.76 -20.40 7.69
C ALA A 126 14.61 -21.46 6.98
N GLY A 127 15.07 -22.45 7.75
CA GLY A 127 15.93 -23.53 7.26
C GLY A 127 17.38 -23.14 6.95
N THR A 128 17.81 -21.89 7.18
CA THR A 128 19.23 -21.53 7.07
C THR A 128 20.02 -22.01 8.30
N THR A 129 21.22 -22.55 8.07
CA THR A 129 22.07 -23.09 9.14
C THR A 129 22.36 -22.03 10.20
N GLY A 130 22.04 -22.34 11.46
CA GLY A 130 22.28 -21.45 12.60
C GLY A 130 21.20 -20.39 12.84
N HIS A 131 20.18 -20.29 11.98
CA HIS A 131 19.04 -19.41 12.22
C HIS A 131 18.02 -20.10 13.13
N PRO A 132 17.50 -19.44 14.19
CA PRO A 132 16.65 -20.07 15.22
C PRO A 132 15.19 -20.31 14.76
N SER A 133 14.96 -20.44 13.46
CA SER A 133 13.61 -20.58 12.90
C SER A 133 13.12 -22.02 13.03
N THR A 134 11.94 -22.18 13.60
CA THR A 134 11.19 -23.44 13.68
C THR A 134 9.89 -23.28 12.91
N ASP A 135 9.29 -24.37 12.43
CA ASP A 135 8.02 -24.31 11.70
C ASP A 135 6.90 -23.64 12.52
N ALA A 136 6.90 -23.84 13.84
CA ALA A 136 5.97 -23.17 14.75
C ALA A 136 6.22 -21.66 14.85
N LEU A 137 7.49 -21.24 14.86
CA LEU A 137 7.84 -19.81 14.85
C LEU A 137 7.41 -19.18 13.52
N VAL A 138 7.72 -19.82 12.39
CA VAL A 138 7.35 -19.35 11.04
C VAL A 138 5.84 -19.18 10.92
N HIS A 139 5.06 -20.16 11.39
CA HIS A 139 3.60 -20.06 11.33
C HIS A 139 3.10 -18.86 12.12
N TYR A 140 3.60 -18.67 13.35
CA TYR A 140 3.23 -17.53 14.20
C TYR A 140 3.63 -16.18 13.57
N THR A 141 4.86 -16.04 13.08
CA THR A 141 5.34 -14.80 12.46
C THR A 141 4.58 -14.50 11.17
N TYR A 142 4.24 -15.53 10.39
CA TYR A 142 3.42 -15.41 9.20
C TYR A 142 2.01 -14.88 9.52
N GLU A 143 1.29 -15.49 10.46
CA GLU A 143 -0.04 -15.03 10.90
C GLU A 143 0.03 -13.58 11.42
N ASN A 144 1.00 -13.29 12.30
CA ASN A 144 1.20 -11.96 12.86
C ASN A 144 1.48 -10.91 11.77
N SER A 145 2.24 -11.26 10.73
CA SER A 145 2.51 -10.36 9.61
C SER A 145 1.24 -9.96 8.86
N TRP A 146 0.34 -10.93 8.61
CA TRP A 146 -0.93 -10.69 7.96
C TRP A 146 -1.85 -9.88 8.83
N MET A 147 -1.90 -10.14 10.14
CA MET A 147 -2.66 -9.31 11.08
C MET A 147 -2.22 -7.85 10.97
N ILE A 148 -0.91 -7.58 11.08
CA ILE A 148 -0.36 -6.22 10.98
C ILE A 148 -0.69 -5.59 9.62
N TYR A 149 -0.50 -6.34 8.52
CA TYR A 149 -0.83 -5.90 7.16
C TYR A 149 -2.32 -5.52 7.01
N LEU A 150 -3.22 -6.36 7.50
CA LEU A 150 -4.65 -6.14 7.43
C LEU A 150 -5.07 -4.92 8.26
N PHE A 151 -4.55 -4.76 9.48
CA PHE A 151 -4.79 -3.55 10.27
C PHE A 151 -4.27 -2.29 9.58
N ALA A 152 -3.15 -2.38 8.87
CA ALA A 152 -2.62 -1.25 8.10
C ALA A 152 -3.56 -0.79 6.97
N GLN A 153 -4.42 -1.67 6.44
CA GLN A 153 -5.44 -1.29 5.45
C GLN A 153 -6.48 -0.31 6.02
N LEU A 154 -6.73 -0.30 7.33
CA LEU A 154 -7.62 0.69 7.94
C LEU A 154 -7.04 2.11 7.85
N TYR A 155 -5.72 2.25 8.03
CA TYR A 155 -5.05 3.54 7.84
C TYR A 155 -5.05 3.98 6.38
N ALA A 156 -4.88 3.02 5.45
CA ALA A 156 -5.00 3.28 4.02
C ALA A 156 -6.43 3.73 3.65
N ALA A 157 -7.45 3.06 4.19
CA ALA A 157 -8.84 3.46 4.03
C ALA A 157 -9.09 4.88 4.56
N PHE A 158 -8.56 5.20 5.74
CA PHE A 158 -8.68 6.54 6.32
C PHE A 158 -7.99 7.62 5.46
N LEU A 159 -6.79 7.34 4.94
CA LEU A 159 -6.09 8.20 3.98
C LEU A 159 -6.95 8.45 2.72
N LEU A 160 -7.54 7.40 2.16
CA LEU A 160 -8.38 7.51 0.97
C LEU A 160 -9.66 8.31 1.25
N VAL A 161 -10.34 8.08 2.39
CA VAL A 161 -11.51 8.88 2.82
C VAL A 161 -11.14 10.37 2.93
N ALA A 162 -10.00 10.68 3.55
CA ALA A 162 -9.50 12.03 3.68
C ALA A 162 -9.22 12.66 2.30
N SER A 163 -8.55 11.91 1.42
CA SER A 163 -8.23 12.34 0.06
C SER A 163 -9.50 12.59 -0.78
N ALA A 164 -10.47 11.69 -0.74
CA ALA A 164 -11.75 11.81 -1.44
C ALA A 164 -12.54 13.04 -0.96
N THR A 165 -12.58 13.24 0.35
CA THR A 165 -13.21 14.41 0.97
C THR A 165 -12.52 15.71 0.52
N ALA A 166 -11.19 15.73 0.51
CA ALA A 166 -10.41 16.85 0.04
C ALA A 166 -10.64 17.13 -1.46
N PHE A 167 -10.75 16.10 -2.30
CA PHE A 167 -11.08 16.24 -3.72
C PHE A 167 -12.45 16.91 -3.93
N LEU A 168 -13.47 16.49 -3.18
CA LEU A 168 -14.81 17.10 -3.24
C LEU A 168 -14.81 18.56 -2.76
N GLN A 169 -14.08 18.87 -1.68
CA GLN A 169 -14.02 20.20 -1.08
C GLN A 169 -13.26 21.20 -1.96
N THR A 170 -12.13 20.77 -2.53
CA THR A 170 -11.26 21.63 -3.36
C THR A 170 -11.71 21.68 -4.81
N ARG A 171 -12.44 20.67 -5.28
CA ARG A 171 -12.80 20.46 -6.69
C ARG A 171 -11.57 20.45 -7.62
N ALA A 172 -10.40 20.11 -7.08
CA ALA A 172 -9.15 19.99 -7.84
C ALA A 172 -9.15 18.75 -8.77
N PHE A 173 -10.04 17.80 -8.49
CA PHE A 173 -10.27 16.59 -9.27
C PHE A 173 -11.76 16.50 -9.66
N PRO A 174 -12.10 15.81 -10.76
CA PRO A 174 -13.49 15.57 -11.11
C PRO A 174 -14.19 14.72 -10.03
N ALA A 175 -15.48 14.95 -9.81
CA ALA A 175 -16.22 14.31 -8.72
C ALA A 175 -16.19 12.78 -8.76
N TRP A 176 -16.18 12.17 -9.95
CA TRP A 176 -16.09 10.72 -10.10
C TRP A 176 -14.80 10.15 -9.48
N ALA A 177 -13.68 10.89 -9.51
CA ALA A 177 -12.42 10.43 -8.93
C ALA A 177 -12.51 10.34 -7.39
N ALA A 178 -13.26 11.25 -6.76
CA ALA A 178 -13.53 11.18 -5.33
C ALA A 178 -14.38 9.95 -4.99
N TRP A 179 -15.43 9.67 -5.77
CA TRP A 179 -16.27 8.49 -5.54
C TRP A 179 -15.53 7.17 -5.70
N TRP A 180 -14.65 7.05 -6.71
CA TRP A 180 -13.76 5.90 -6.83
C TRP A 180 -12.78 5.80 -5.66
N THR A 181 -12.25 6.93 -5.18
CA THR A 181 -11.38 6.94 -4.00
C THR A 181 -12.14 6.44 -2.75
N PHE A 182 -13.40 6.81 -2.55
CA PHE A 182 -14.24 6.25 -1.49
C PHE A 182 -14.52 4.75 -1.66
N ALA A 183 -14.77 4.29 -2.90
CA ALA A 183 -14.99 2.87 -3.17
C ALA A 183 -13.76 2.03 -2.81
N ILE A 184 -12.56 2.48 -3.19
CA ILE A 184 -11.31 1.82 -2.82
C ILE A 184 -11.11 1.87 -1.30
N ALA A 185 -11.48 2.98 -0.63
CA ALA A 185 -11.40 3.08 0.81
C ALA A 185 -12.28 2.04 1.51
N ALA A 186 -13.52 1.87 1.02
CA ALA A 186 -14.44 0.85 1.52
C ALA A 186 -13.87 -0.56 1.32
N LEU A 187 -13.23 -0.84 0.17
CA LEU A 187 -12.59 -2.13 -0.08
C LEU A 187 -11.39 -2.37 0.83
N CYS A 188 -10.55 -1.38 1.11
CA CYS A 188 -9.46 -1.51 2.09
C CYS A 188 -10.00 -1.76 3.52
N ALA A 189 -11.09 -1.10 3.90
CA ALA A 189 -11.71 -1.32 5.20
C ALA A 189 -12.35 -2.72 5.31
N LEU A 190 -13.16 -3.11 4.34
CA LEU A 190 -13.83 -4.42 4.29
C LEU A 190 -12.82 -5.56 4.09
N GLY A 191 -11.73 -5.30 3.38
CA GLY A 191 -10.63 -6.23 3.18
C GLY A 191 -10.03 -6.73 4.47
N THR A 192 -10.12 -5.96 5.57
CA THR A 192 -9.66 -6.42 6.90
C THR A 192 -10.45 -7.60 7.45
N LEU A 193 -11.72 -7.78 7.03
CA LEU A 193 -12.58 -8.86 7.50
C LEU A 193 -12.14 -10.24 7.01
N VAL A 194 -11.22 -10.31 6.03
CA VAL A 194 -10.58 -11.57 5.60
C VAL A 194 -9.86 -12.27 6.75
N ILE A 195 -9.46 -11.55 7.80
CA ILE A 195 -8.88 -12.12 9.03
C ILE A 195 -9.79 -13.17 9.69
N LEU A 196 -11.09 -13.12 9.42
CA LEU A 196 -12.08 -14.06 9.98
C LEU A 196 -12.12 -15.39 9.21
N ALA A 197 -11.45 -15.49 8.06
CA ALA A 197 -11.42 -16.70 7.26
C ALA A 197 -10.09 -17.44 7.47
N GLY A 198 -10.18 -18.68 7.95
CA GLY A 198 -8.99 -19.52 8.16
C GLY A 198 -8.45 -20.20 6.89
N ALA A 199 -9.26 -20.36 5.84
CA ALA A 199 -8.87 -21.05 4.61
C ALA A 199 -9.64 -20.56 3.36
N GLY A 200 -9.13 -20.90 2.18
CA GLY A 200 -9.76 -20.62 0.88
C GLY A 200 -9.48 -19.22 0.34
N GLN A 201 -10.24 -18.80 -0.67
CA GLN A 201 -10.00 -17.55 -1.41
C GLN A 201 -10.25 -16.26 -0.60
N LEU A 202 -10.86 -16.39 0.57
CA LEU A 202 -11.10 -15.29 1.49
C LEU A 202 -10.11 -15.26 2.66
N ALA A 203 -9.20 -16.24 2.77
CA ALA A 203 -8.22 -16.26 3.84
C ALA A 203 -7.08 -15.26 3.59
N PRO A 204 -6.39 -14.81 4.64
CA PRO A 204 -5.17 -14.03 4.50
C PRO A 204 -4.13 -14.77 3.65
N GLY A 205 -3.49 -14.04 2.75
CA GLY A 205 -2.58 -14.60 1.73
C GLY A 205 -3.24 -14.88 0.38
N ALA A 206 -4.58 -14.91 0.31
CA ALA A 206 -5.30 -15.12 -0.93
C ALA A 206 -5.56 -13.81 -1.71
N LEU A 207 -6.15 -13.96 -2.91
CA LEU A 207 -6.46 -12.85 -3.81
C LEU A 207 -7.34 -11.77 -3.15
N ALA A 208 -8.30 -12.16 -2.29
CA ALA A 208 -9.16 -11.21 -1.58
C ALA A 208 -8.37 -10.22 -0.71
N THR A 209 -7.21 -10.62 -0.19
CA THR A 209 -6.31 -9.76 0.57
C THR A 209 -5.50 -8.82 -0.33
N MET A 210 -5.17 -9.26 -1.55
CA MET A 210 -4.35 -8.51 -2.50
C MET A 210 -5.12 -7.43 -3.28
N VAL A 211 -6.41 -7.67 -3.56
CA VAL A 211 -7.22 -6.79 -4.41
C VAL A 211 -7.32 -5.36 -3.86
N PRO A 212 -7.67 -5.12 -2.56
CA PRO A 212 -7.76 -3.76 -2.04
C PRO A 212 -6.45 -2.99 -2.16
N TRP A 213 -5.33 -3.64 -1.86
CA TRP A 213 -4.01 -3.03 -1.96
C TRP A 213 -3.60 -2.76 -3.41
N SER A 214 -3.90 -3.67 -4.33
CA SER A 214 -3.66 -3.47 -5.76
C SER A 214 -4.41 -2.25 -6.29
N LEU A 215 -5.68 -2.08 -5.88
CA LEU A 215 -6.48 -0.90 -6.22
C LEU A 215 -5.92 0.38 -5.58
N PHE A 216 -5.44 0.30 -4.34
CA PHE A 216 -4.74 1.41 -3.69
C PHE A 216 -3.47 1.82 -4.45
N SER A 217 -2.64 0.87 -4.89
CA SER A 217 -1.46 1.13 -5.71
C SER A 217 -1.82 1.75 -7.07
N LEU A 218 -2.87 1.27 -7.73
CA LEU A 218 -3.38 1.89 -8.97
C LEU A 218 -3.87 3.32 -8.73
N TRP A 219 -4.54 3.57 -7.60
CA TRP A 219 -4.93 4.91 -7.20
C TRP A 219 -3.72 5.84 -7.01
N MET A 220 -2.63 5.36 -6.39
CA MET A 220 -1.39 6.13 -6.26
C MET A 220 -0.82 6.54 -7.62
N VAL A 221 -0.85 5.64 -8.61
CA VAL A 221 -0.38 5.93 -9.98
C VAL A 221 -1.30 6.93 -10.67
N ALA A 222 -2.61 6.78 -10.54
CA ALA A 222 -3.58 7.69 -11.13
C ALA A 222 -3.39 9.11 -10.58
N VAL A 223 -3.28 9.25 -9.26
CA VAL A 223 -3.04 10.54 -8.60
C VAL A 223 -1.66 11.09 -8.94
N GLY A 224 -0.61 10.26 -8.92
CA GLY A 224 0.74 10.67 -9.30
C GLY A 224 0.81 11.18 -10.73
N THR A 225 0.16 10.48 -11.66
CA THR A 225 0.03 10.90 -13.08
C THR A 225 -0.72 12.22 -13.21
N ALA A 226 -1.76 12.45 -12.42
CA ALA A 226 -2.47 13.72 -12.40
C ALA A 226 -1.55 14.86 -11.92
N LEU A 227 -0.77 14.65 -10.85
CA LEU A 227 0.19 15.64 -10.35
C LEU A 227 1.30 15.95 -11.39
N LEU A 228 1.74 14.96 -12.16
CA LEU A 228 2.74 15.15 -13.22
C LEU A 228 2.27 16.07 -14.36
N ARG A 229 0.95 16.27 -14.51
CA ARG A 229 0.35 17.13 -15.54
C ARG A 229 0.21 18.59 -15.11
N ILE A 230 0.47 18.92 -13.84
CA ILE A 230 0.37 20.30 -13.34
C ILE A 230 1.38 21.21 -14.05
N GLY A 231 0.93 22.38 -14.50
CA GLY A 231 1.79 23.39 -15.13
C GLY A 231 2.28 23.02 -16.54
N ARG A 232 1.74 21.96 -17.15
CA ARG A 232 1.83 21.77 -18.60
C ARG A 232 0.74 22.60 -19.27
N PRO A 233 1.07 23.35 -20.35
CA PRO A 233 0.07 24.09 -21.13
C PRO A 233 -0.97 23.15 -21.74
#